data_AF-A0A2N2DV02-F1
#
_entry.id   AF-A0A2N2DV02-F1
#
_cell.length_a   1.000
_cell.length_b   1.000
_cell.length_c   1.000
_cell.angle_alpha   90.00
_cell.angle_beta   90.00
_cell.angle_gamma   90.00
#
_symmetry.space_group_name_H-M   'P 1'
#
loop_
_entity.id
_entity.type
_entity.pdbx_description
1 polymer ?
#
loop_
_entity_poly.entity_id
_entity_poly.type
_entity_poly.pdbx_seq_one_letter_code
_entity_poly.pdbx_strand_id
1 'polypeptide(L)'
;MNPYGYMGPGWKRQQVNTCGTIVIIVSQVFFVGGIYKMKNELNPRILIFGAGVIGSIFAGKLANAGFNVTILARNERFRELVSKGLILEHSLTGERLEIKIPVINKLEKEDNYDFIIVAVQNTQINEVLPTLADNNSKNIVFVINNPSGYEKWVDSVGRDRVLIGFPSAGGVRENGEVYYFIGTGITKVFQATTFGEISGKITARLKLLIYYGKAYLRCKRGNGGIGSSI
;
A
#
# COMPACT_ATOMS: atom_id res chain seq x y z
N MET A 1 -45.85 -31.76 -49.31
CA MET A 1 -44.80 -30.74 -49.13
C MET A 1 -45.44 -29.49 -48.55
N ASN A 2 -45.19 -29.23 -47.26
CA ASN A 2 -45.50 -28.01 -46.54
C ASN A 2 -44.20 -27.66 -45.76
N PRO A 3 -43.58 -26.48 -45.95
CA PRO A 3 -42.19 -26.27 -45.55
C PRO A 3 -41.95 -25.70 -44.14
N TYR A 4 -42.91 -25.75 -43.20
CA TYR A 4 -42.73 -25.16 -41.87
C TYR A 4 -43.12 -26.11 -40.72
N GLY A 5 -42.10 -26.69 -40.07
CA GLY A 5 -42.21 -27.41 -38.79
C GLY A 5 -42.05 -26.45 -37.61
N TYR A 6 -42.96 -26.57 -36.64
CA TYR A 6 -43.14 -25.77 -35.43
C TYR A 6 -41.98 -25.86 -34.42
N MET A 7 -41.82 -24.83 -33.56
CA MET A 7 -42.09 -24.90 -32.10
C MET A 7 -41.74 -23.59 -31.33
N GLY A 8 -42.70 -23.08 -30.54
CA GLY A 8 -42.48 -22.38 -29.26
C GLY A 8 -42.46 -20.83 -29.24
N PRO A 9 -43.28 -20.15 -28.40
CA PRO A 9 -43.30 -18.69 -28.33
C PRO A 9 -42.12 -18.13 -27.54
N GLY A 10 -41.20 -17.45 -28.23
CA GLY A 10 -40.16 -16.61 -27.64
C GLY A 10 -40.64 -15.17 -27.46
N TRP A 11 -40.93 -14.78 -26.22
CA TRP A 11 -41.04 -13.37 -25.83
C TRP A 11 -40.05 -13.10 -24.70
N LYS A 12 -39.01 -12.29 -24.98
CA LYS A 12 -38.22 -11.61 -23.95
C LYS A 12 -38.62 -10.14 -23.95
N ARG A 13 -39.15 -9.66 -22.84
CA ARG A 13 -39.04 -8.26 -22.42
C ARG A 13 -38.90 -8.19 -20.89
N GLN A 14 -38.07 -7.24 -20.49
CA GLN A 14 -37.81 -6.66 -19.15
C GLN A 14 -39.03 -6.70 -18.20
N GLN A 15 -38.92 -6.75 -16.87
CA GLN A 15 -38.08 -5.91 -16.00
C GLN A 15 -38.18 -6.38 -14.52
N VAL A 16 -37.15 -6.06 -13.72
CA VAL A 16 -37.03 -5.90 -12.24
C VAL A 16 -37.37 -7.08 -11.31
N ASN A 17 -36.42 -7.46 -10.43
CA ASN A 17 -36.58 -7.39 -8.97
C ASN A 17 -35.26 -7.68 -8.22
N THR A 18 -34.82 -6.63 -7.50
CA THR A 18 -34.26 -6.57 -6.15
C THR A 18 -33.40 -7.72 -5.58
N CYS A 19 -32.34 -7.27 -4.87
CA CYS A 19 -31.61 -7.97 -3.80
C CYS A 19 -30.55 -8.98 -4.22
N GLY A 20 -29.30 -8.79 -3.76
CA GLY A 20 -28.26 -9.81 -3.88
C GLY A 20 -26.84 -9.26 -3.88
N THR A 21 -26.25 -9.21 -2.69
CA THR A 21 -24.83 -9.03 -2.39
C THR A 21 -23.90 -9.78 -3.37
N ILE A 22 -23.07 -9.05 -4.11
CA ILE A 22 -21.95 -9.63 -4.86
C ILE A 22 -20.81 -9.93 -3.87
N VAL A 23 -20.84 -11.13 -3.29
CA VAL A 23 -19.66 -11.74 -2.67
C VAL A 23 -18.92 -12.49 -3.77
N ILE A 24 -17.90 -11.87 -4.37
CA ILE A 24 -16.95 -12.63 -5.21
C ILE A 24 -16.02 -13.38 -4.26
N ILE A 25 -16.40 -14.62 -3.99
CA ILE A 25 -15.54 -15.68 -3.47
C ILE A 25 -14.50 -15.96 -4.54
N VAL A 26 -13.25 -15.53 -4.32
CA VAL A 26 -12.10 -16.08 -5.04
C VAL A 26 -11.61 -17.27 -4.22
N SER A 27 -12.31 -18.39 -4.36
CA SER A 27 -11.85 -19.69 -3.90
C SER A 27 -12.39 -20.72 -4.88
N GLN A 28 -11.50 -21.60 -5.34
CA GLN A 28 -11.66 -22.60 -6.40
C GLN A 28 -11.50 -22.11 -7.85
N VAL A 29 -10.24 -22.09 -8.30
CA VAL A 29 -9.87 -22.71 -9.59
C VAL A 29 -8.63 -23.57 -9.32
N PHE A 30 -8.72 -24.85 -9.63
CA PHE A 30 -7.61 -25.82 -9.59
C PHE A 30 -6.49 -25.38 -10.54
N PHE A 31 -5.24 -25.24 -10.08
CA PHE A 31 -4.01 -25.48 -10.86
C PHE A 31 -2.80 -25.59 -9.91
N VAL A 32 -2.43 -26.83 -9.58
CA VAL A 32 -1.31 -27.19 -8.69
C VAL A 32 -0.01 -27.10 -9.51
N GLY A 33 0.63 -25.93 -9.48
CA GLY A 33 1.91 -25.67 -10.17
C GLY A 33 2.22 -24.17 -10.27
N GLY A 34 1.20 -23.35 -10.55
CA GLY A 34 1.34 -21.88 -10.60
C GLY A 34 1.37 -21.21 -9.22
N ILE A 35 0.72 -21.79 -8.21
CA ILE A 35 0.60 -21.22 -6.86
C ILE A 35 1.95 -21.14 -6.13
N TYR A 36 2.80 -22.16 -6.30
CA TYR A 36 4.12 -22.17 -5.66
C TYR A 36 5.08 -21.16 -6.29
N LYS A 37 4.99 -20.95 -7.61
CA LYS A 37 5.78 -19.95 -8.33
C LYS A 37 5.34 -18.53 -7.99
N MET A 38 4.01 -18.28 -7.92
CA MET A 38 3.47 -17.01 -7.43
C MET A 38 3.86 -16.73 -5.98
N LYS A 39 3.80 -17.71 -5.06
CA LYS A 39 4.16 -17.49 -3.64
C LYS A 39 5.60 -16.97 -3.44
N ASN A 40 6.54 -17.37 -4.29
CA ASN A 40 7.92 -16.85 -4.23
C ASN A 40 8.08 -15.48 -4.94
N GLU A 41 7.21 -15.13 -5.90
CA GLU A 41 7.12 -13.79 -6.50
C GLU A 41 6.26 -12.80 -5.66
N LEU A 42 5.66 -13.25 -4.55
CA LEU A 42 4.65 -12.53 -3.76
C LEU A 42 5.18 -11.82 -2.50
N ASN A 43 6.48 -11.88 -2.21
CA ASN A 43 7.07 -11.15 -1.07
C ASN A 43 7.96 -9.99 -1.54
N PRO A 44 7.37 -8.85 -1.97
CA PRO A 44 8.12 -7.72 -2.48
C PRO A 44 9.07 -7.17 -1.41
N ARG A 45 10.29 -6.80 -1.81
CA ARG A 45 11.18 -5.96 -1.01
C ARG A 45 10.73 -4.52 -1.13
N ILE A 46 10.23 -3.97 -0.03
CA ILE A 46 9.71 -2.60 0.02
C ILE A 46 10.62 -1.74 0.89
N LEU A 47 11.15 -0.66 0.32
CA LEU A 47 11.82 0.38 1.08
C LEU A 47 10.85 1.49 1.42
N ILE A 48 10.81 1.89 2.69
CA ILE A 48 10.16 3.13 3.12
C ILE A 48 11.24 4.20 3.26
N PHE A 49 11.30 5.13 2.30
CA PHE A 49 12.24 6.25 2.30
C PHE A 49 11.64 7.42 3.09
N GLY A 50 12.08 7.58 4.34
CA GLY A 50 11.58 8.56 5.27
C GLY A 50 10.65 7.95 6.32
N ALA A 51 11.02 8.08 7.59
CA ALA A 51 10.31 7.50 8.73
C ALA A 51 9.60 8.55 9.60
N GLY A 52 9.01 9.56 8.95
CA GLY A 52 8.04 10.45 9.58
C GLY A 52 6.73 9.73 9.91
N VAL A 53 5.66 10.48 10.17
CA VAL A 53 4.34 9.91 10.52
C VAL A 53 3.84 8.96 9.42
N ILE A 54 3.73 9.45 8.18
CA ILE A 54 3.19 8.66 7.05
C ILE A 54 4.06 7.44 6.76
N GLY A 55 5.38 7.62 6.63
CA GLY A 55 6.30 6.51 6.38
C GLY A 55 6.25 5.45 7.49
N SER A 56 6.18 5.88 8.75
CA SER A 56 6.03 4.97 9.89
C SER A 56 4.74 4.14 9.80
N ILE A 57 3.61 4.75 9.42
CA ILE A 57 2.34 4.03 9.23
C ILE A 57 2.45 2.99 8.12
N PHE A 58 3.03 3.35 6.97
CA PHE A 58 3.27 2.40 5.88
C PHE A 58 4.17 1.25 6.32
N ALA A 59 5.30 1.57 6.96
CA ALA A 59 6.26 0.58 7.41
C ALA A 59 5.62 -0.43 8.38
N GLY A 60 4.95 0.07 9.42
CA GLY A 60 4.33 -0.77 10.43
C GLY A 60 3.19 -1.62 9.87
N LYS A 61 2.28 -1.03 9.08
CA LYS A 61 1.13 -1.78 8.53
C LYS A 61 1.55 -2.80 7.47
N LEU A 62 2.55 -2.51 6.63
CA LEU A 62 3.06 -3.49 5.65
C LEU A 62 3.85 -4.61 6.33
N ALA A 63 4.72 -4.29 7.29
CA ALA A 63 5.48 -5.29 8.03
C ALA A 63 4.55 -6.20 8.86
N ASN A 64 3.52 -5.62 9.51
CA ASN A 64 2.51 -6.40 10.25
C ASN A 64 1.63 -7.28 9.34
N ALA A 65 1.53 -6.95 8.05
CA ALA A 65 0.89 -7.80 7.04
C ALA A 65 1.83 -8.90 6.48
N GLY A 66 3.07 -8.98 6.95
CA GLY A 66 4.04 -10.01 6.58
C GLY A 66 4.92 -9.69 5.37
N PHE A 67 4.92 -8.44 4.88
CA PHE A 67 5.78 -8.04 3.76
C PHE A 67 7.23 -7.77 4.20
N ASN A 68 8.18 -7.96 3.28
CA ASN A 68 9.59 -7.63 3.49
C ASN A 68 9.81 -6.10 3.40
N VAL A 69 9.85 -5.44 4.56
CA VAL A 69 9.98 -3.99 4.67
C VAL A 69 11.34 -3.62 5.23
N THR A 70 11.96 -2.59 4.65
CA THR A 70 13.11 -1.88 5.23
C THR A 70 12.76 -0.39 5.37
N ILE A 71 13.26 0.26 6.41
CA ILE A 71 13.09 1.70 6.63
C ILE A 71 14.41 2.41 6.38
N LEU A 72 14.41 3.47 5.57
CA LEU A 72 15.49 4.45 5.55
C LEU A 72 15.14 5.62 6.45
N ALA A 73 15.93 5.82 7.50
CA ALA A 73 15.82 6.94 8.43
C ALA A 73 17.20 7.55 8.67
N ARG A 74 17.24 8.82 9.10
CA ARG A 74 18.50 9.54 9.37
C ARG A 74 18.52 10.07 10.80
N ASN A 75 19.72 10.37 11.28
CA ASN A 75 19.97 11.10 12.53
C ASN A 75 19.28 10.44 13.73
N GLU A 76 18.62 11.23 14.57
CA GLU A 76 17.92 10.76 15.77
C GLU A 76 16.86 9.70 15.45
N ARG A 77 16.11 9.88 14.35
CA ARG A 77 15.07 8.92 13.97
C ARG A 77 15.64 7.54 13.65
N PHE A 78 16.84 7.48 13.07
CA PHE A 78 17.54 6.21 12.87
C PHE A 78 17.88 5.54 14.21
N ARG A 79 18.43 6.29 15.17
CA ARG A 79 18.77 5.77 16.51
C ARG A 79 17.55 5.28 17.28
N GLU A 80 16.44 6.04 17.24
CA GLU A 80 15.16 5.64 17.84
C GLU A 80 14.69 4.29 17.29
N LEU A 81 14.65 4.15 15.96
CA LEU A 81 14.12 2.94 15.32
C LEU A 81 15.03 1.72 15.52
N VAL A 82 16.35 1.90 15.52
CA VAL A 82 17.30 0.81 15.78
C VAL A 82 17.20 0.33 17.23
N SER A 83 17.07 1.25 18.20
CA SER A 83 17.06 0.91 19.63
C SER A 83 15.71 0.39 20.10
N LYS A 84 14.61 1.08 19.77
CA LYS A 84 13.26 0.79 20.26
C LYS A 84 12.42 -0.03 19.28
N GLY A 85 12.79 -0.07 18.00
CA GLY A 85 11.90 -0.52 16.94
C GLY A 85 10.91 0.58 16.53
N LEU A 86 9.94 0.20 15.70
CA LEU A 86 8.86 1.09 15.30
C LEU A 86 7.66 0.91 16.24
N ILE A 87 7.20 2.00 16.82
CA ILE A 87 6.02 2.07 17.70
C ILE A 87 4.97 2.96 17.04
N LEU A 88 3.78 2.41 16.82
CA LEU A 88 2.61 3.10 16.30
C LEU A 88 1.45 2.96 17.28
N GLU A 89 0.70 4.04 17.49
CA GLU A 89 -0.52 4.01 18.30
C GLU A 89 -1.66 4.76 17.62
N HIS A 90 -2.82 4.13 17.48
CA HIS A 90 -3.97 4.76 16.86
C HIS A 90 -4.69 5.67 17.86
N SER A 91 -4.63 6.99 17.65
CA SER A 91 -5.06 8.01 18.63
C SER A 91 -6.51 7.89 19.10
N LEU A 92 -7.42 7.33 18.27
CA LEU A 92 -8.83 7.18 18.65
C LEU A 92 -9.17 5.84 19.31
N THR A 93 -8.36 4.79 19.09
CA THR A 93 -8.68 3.43 19.56
C THR A 93 -7.70 2.91 20.59
N GLY A 94 -6.55 3.57 20.77
CA GLY A 94 -5.45 3.08 21.59
C GLY A 94 -4.76 1.82 21.04
N GLU A 95 -5.09 1.41 19.81
CA GLU A 95 -4.46 0.23 19.19
C GLU A 95 -2.98 0.51 18.97
N ARG A 96 -2.12 -0.20 19.72
CA ARG A 96 -0.67 -0.06 19.71
C ARG A 96 -0.02 -1.21 18.95
N LEU A 97 0.95 -0.88 18.11
CA LEU A 97 1.77 -1.82 17.35
C LEU A 97 3.24 -1.50 17.62
N GLU A 98 3.96 -2.49 18.12
CA GLU A 98 5.41 -2.43 18.32
C GLU A 98 6.06 -3.52 17.47
N ILE A 99 6.97 -3.13 16.57
CA ILE A 99 7.57 -4.05 15.60
C ILE A 99 9.01 -3.65 15.29
N LYS A 100 9.92 -4.62 15.26
CA LYS A 100 11.29 -4.42 14.78
C LYS A 100 11.33 -4.64 13.26
N ILE A 101 11.75 -3.60 12.54
CA ILE A 101 11.89 -3.60 11.08
C ILE A 101 13.35 -3.25 10.78
N PRO A 102 14.01 -3.89 9.79
CA PRO A 102 15.33 -3.49 9.34
C PRO A 102 15.40 -1.99 9.03
N VAL A 103 16.43 -1.32 9.54
CA VAL A 103 16.64 0.12 9.35
C VAL A 103 18.00 0.37 8.74
N ILE A 104 18.04 1.16 7.67
CA ILE A 104 19.26 1.65 7.02
C ILE A 104 19.31 3.17 7.14
N ASN A 105 20.51 3.75 7.05
CA ASN A 105 20.71 5.20 7.07
C ASN A 105 21.10 5.78 5.71
N LYS A 106 21.39 4.93 4.73
CA LYS A 106 21.77 5.28 3.36
C LYS A 106 21.14 4.28 2.39
N LEU A 107 20.80 4.77 1.20
CA LEU A 107 20.39 3.95 0.06
C LEU A 107 21.59 3.93 -0.90
N GLU A 108 22.14 2.75 -1.14
CA GLU A 108 23.24 2.57 -2.08
C GLU A 108 22.70 2.34 -3.50
N LYS A 109 23.55 2.50 -4.51
CA LYS A 109 23.18 2.33 -5.91
C LYS A 109 22.71 0.91 -6.23
N GLU A 110 23.37 -0.09 -5.64
CA GLU A 110 23.14 -1.52 -5.85
C GLU A 110 22.02 -2.09 -4.98
N ASP A 111 21.48 -1.31 -4.03
CA ASP A 111 20.32 -1.72 -3.24
C ASP A 111 19.08 -1.83 -4.14
N ASN A 112 18.53 -3.04 -4.26
CA ASN A 112 17.39 -3.30 -5.14
C ASN A 112 16.11 -3.57 -4.34
N TYR A 113 15.10 -2.75 -4.58
CA TYR A 113 13.76 -2.87 -4.03
C TYR A 113 12.72 -2.95 -5.15
N ASP A 114 11.70 -3.77 -4.95
CA ASP A 114 10.56 -3.85 -5.87
C ASP A 114 9.77 -2.54 -5.86
N PHE A 115 9.65 -1.92 -4.68
CA PHE A 115 9.07 -0.59 -4.49
C PHE A 115 9.87 0.22 -3.48
N ILE A 116 10.15 1.48 -3.83
CA ILE A 116 10.58 2.51 -2.89
C ILE A 116 9.41 3.44 -2.66
N ILE A 117 8.88 3.48 -1.44
CA ILE A 117 7.83 4.41 -1.02
C ILE A 117 8.49 5.63 -0.37
N VAL A 118 8.43 6.77 -1.04
CA VAL A 118 9.03 8.03 -0.58
C VAL A 118 8.00 8.82 0.21
N ALA A 119 8.21 8.93 1.52
CA ALA A 119 7.30 9.57 2.47
C ALA A 119 8.03 10.60 3.35
N VAL A 120 8.74 11.52 2.69
CA VAL A 120 9.39 12.69 3.31
C VAL A 120 8.50 13.93 3.25
N GLN A 121 8.85 14.98 4.00
CA GLN A 121 8.15 16.26 3.85
C GLN A 121 8.45 16.87 2.47
N ASN A 122 7.51 17.62 1.90
CA ASN A 122 7.70 18.24 0.58
C ASN A 122 8.93 19.17 0.54
N THR A 123 9.26 19.82 1.66
CA THR A 123 10.46 20.66 1.79
C THR A 123 11.78 19.89 1.61
N GLN A 124 11.78 18.59 1.91
CA GLN A 124 12.97 17.73 1.85
C GLN A 124 13.12 17.01 0.51
N ILE A 125 12.13 17.11 -0.39
CA ILE A 125 12.10 16.29 -1.60
C ILE A 125 13.31 16.53 -2.50
N ASN A 126 13.71 17.80 -2.64
CA ASN A 126 14.81 18.20 -3.51
C ASN A 126 16.15 17.58 -3.08
N GLU A 127 16.34 17.37 -1.78
CA GLU A 127 17.57 16.81 -1.21
C GLU A 127 17.66 15.29 -1.41
N VAL A 128 16.52 14.62 -1.59
CA VAL A 128 16.48 13.14 -1.70
C VAL A 128 16.42 12.66 -3.15
N LEU A 129 16.00 13.51 -4.10
CA LEU A 129 15.94 13.16 -5.52
C LEU A 129 17.27 12.65 -6.09
N PRO A 130 18.45 13.24 -5.79
CA PRO A 130 19.72 12.70 -6.28
C PRO A 130 20.00 11.28 -5.80
N THR A 131 19.69 10.98 -4.53
CA THR A 131 19.84 9.62 -3.98
C THR A 131 18.91 8.62 -4.67
N LEU A 132 17.68 9.03 -4.99
CA LEU A 132 16.71 8.19 -5.70
C LEU A 132 17.11 7.98 -7.18
N ALA A 133 17.69 9.02 -7.79
CA ALA A 133 18.16 8.98 -9.18
C ALA A 133 19.32 8.00 -9.36
N ASP A 134 20.27 8.00 -8.41
CA ASP A 134 21.46 7.13 -8.45
C ASP A 134 21.13 5.66 -8.15
N ASN A 135 20.04 5.38 -7.42
CA ASN A 135 19.60 4.01 -7.15
C ASN A 135 18.95 3.31 -8.36
N ASN A 136 19.14 2.00 -8.51
CA ASN A 136 18.67 1.23 -9.66
C ASN A 136 17.21 0.76 -9.62
N SER A 137 16.51 0.89 -8.48
CA SER A 137 15.15 0.38 -8.27
C SER A 137 14.14 1.02 -9.23
N LYS A 138 13.22 0.23 -9.78
CA LYS A 138 12.38 0.66 -10.91
C LYS A 138 11.06 1.32 -10.53
N ASN A 139 10.53 1.08 -9.33
CA ASN A 139 9.25 1.64 -8.92
C ASN A 139 9.42 2.55 -7.71
N ILE A 140 9.34 3.86 -7.92
CA ILE A 140 9.41 4.88 -6.88
C ILE A 140 8.03 5.50 -6.72
N VAL A 141 7.43 5.28 -5.56
CA VAL A 141 6.10 5.76 -5.20
C VAL A 141 6.26 7.00 -4.32
N PHE A 142 5.99 8.18 -4.87
CA PHE A 142 6.01 9.41 -4.10
C PHE A 142 4.69 9.60 -3.38
N VAL A 143 4.74 9.56 -2.04
CA VAL A 143 3.58 9.73 -1.16
C VAL A 143 3.70 11.08 -0.47
N ILE A 144 3.70 12.14 -1.28
CA ILE A 144 3.97 13.52 -0.87
C ILE A 144 2.90 14.40 -1.51
N ASN A 145 2.30 15.28 -0.71
CA ASN A 145 1.43 16.32 -1.24
C ASN A 145 2.32 17.41 -1.88
N ASN A 146 2.33 17.47 -3.22
CA ASN A 146 3.07 18.47 -3.97
C ASN A 146 2.16 19.26 -4.90
N PRO A 147 1.73 20.48 -4.52
CA PRO A 147 0.84 21.29 -5.35
C PRO A 147 1.51 21.84 -6.62
N SER A 148 2.84 21.77 -6.70
CA SER A 148 3.62 22.33 -7.81
C SER A 148 3.82 21.38 -9.00
N GLY A 149 3.18 20.20 -9.00
CA GLY A 149 3.32 19.20 -10.07
C GLY A 149 4.41 18.16 -9.81
N TYR A 150 4.75 17.35 -10.81
CA TYR A 150 5.65 16.19 -10.68
C TYR A 150 6.82 16.19 -11.67
N GLU A 151 6.93 17.24 -12.49
CA GLU A 151 7.88 17.38 -13.58
C GLU A 151 9.31 17.20 -13.06
N LYS A 152 9.66 17.87 -11.96
CA LYS A 152 10.98 17.74 -11.34
C LYS A 152 11.31 16.30 -10.90
N TRP A 153 10.31 15.55 -10.44
CA TRP A 153 10.51 14.15 -10.05
C TRP A 153 10.77 13.30 -11.28
N VAL A 154 9.97 13.50 -12.33
CA VAL A 154 10.14 12.85 -13.64
C VAL A 154 11.52 13.13 -14.23
N ASP A 155 11.97 14.39 -14.21
CA ASP A 155 13.26 14.79 -14.76
C ASP A 155 14.42 14.19 -13.96
N SER A 156 14.25 14.04 -12.64
CA SER A 156 15.32 13.55 -11.77
C SER A 156 15.44 12.02 -11.79
N VAL A 157 14.32 11.29 -11.66
CA VAL A 157 14.37 9.83 -11.50
C VAL A 157 13.90 9.06 -12.74
N GLY A 158 13.38 9.75 -13.75
CA GLY A 158 12.86 9.17 -14.99
C GLY A 158 11.37 8.86 -14.92
N ARG A 159 10.62 9.27 -15.96
CA ARG A 159 9.16 9.12 -16.05
C ARG A 159 8.66 7.71 -15.74
N ASP A 160 9.33 6.71 -16.31
CA ASP A 160 8.92 5.32 -16.20
C ASP A 160 9.14 4.76 -14.80
N ARG A 161 9.83 5.46 -13.91
CA ARG A 161 10.05 5.02 -12.53
C ARG A 161 9.05 5.60 -11.53
N VAL A 162 8.31 6.64 -11.92
CA VAL A 162 7.47 7.40 -10.98
C VAL A 162 6.05 6.86 -10.90
N LEU A 163 5.63 6.60 -9.67
CA LEU A 163 4.25 6.38 -9.23
C LEU A 163 3.89 7.43 -8.19
N ILE A 164 2.62 7.81 -8.13
CA ILE A 164 2.10 8.81 -7.18
C ILE A 164 1.20 8.12 -6.19
N GLY A 165 1.32 8.49 -4.91
CA GLY A 165 0.44 8.06 -3.83
C GLY A 165 -0.09 9.24 -3.05
N PHE A 166 -1.38 9.20 -2.71
CA PHE A 166 -2.00 10.18 -1.82
C PHE A 166 -2.33 9.49 -0.50
N PRO A 167 -1.60 9.77 0.58
CA PRO A 167 -1.86 9.13 1.85
C PRO A 167 -3.15 9.68 2.44
N SER A 168 -3.93 8.82 3.07
CA SER A 168 -5.08 9.26 3.86
C SER A 168 -4.96 8.84 5.31
N ALA A 169 -3.91 9.39 5.91
CA ALA A 169 -3.60 9.27 7.32
C ALA A 169 -2.93 10.57 7.77
N GLY A 170 -3.00 10.83 9.07
CA GLY A 170 -2.28 11.92 9.71
C GLY A 170 -1.84 11.50 11.10
N GLY A 171 -1.15 12.39 11.79
CA GLY A 171 -0.66 12.12 13.12
C GLY A 171 0.52 12.97 13.51
N VAL A 172 1.10 12.62 14.65
CA VAL A 172 2.22 13.29 15.29
C VAL A 172 3.25 12.24 15.70
N ARG A 173 4.52 12.63 15.73
CA ARG A 173 5.60 11.81 16.27
C ARG A 173 6.16 12.48 17.52
N GLU A 174 6.17 11.77 18.63
CA GLU A 174 6.64 12.24 19.93
C GLU A 174 7.47 11.15 20.60
N ASN A 175 8.64 11.50 21.15
CA ASN A 175 9.54 10.58 21.89
C ASN A 175 9.93 9.28 21.14
N GLY A 176 9.87 9.31 19.81
CA GLY A 176 10.14 8.17 18.93
C GLY A 176 8.92 7.29 18.62
N GLU A 177 7.76 7.60 19.20
CA GLU A 177 6.48 6.94 18.93
C GLU A 177 5.66 7.75 17.93
N VAL A 178 4.81 7.10 17.15
CA VAL A 178 3.90 7.77 16.21
C VAL A 178 2.46 7.54 16.63
N TYR A 179 1.79 8.62 17.00
CA TYR A 179 0.37 8.66 17.27
C TYR A 179 -0.35 9.07 16.00
N TYR A 180 -1.15 8.17 15.43
CA TYR A 180 -1.75 8.36 14.13
C TYR A 180 -3.25 8.21 14.14
N PHE A 181 -3.89 8.82 13.14
CA PHE A 181 -5.29 8.61 12.83
C PHE A 181 -5.44 8.28 11.35
N ILE A 182 -6.37 7.38 11.06
CA ILE A 182 -6.84 7.06 9.72
C ILE A 182 -8.35 7.29 9.75
N GLY A 183 -8.90 8.00 8.76
CA GLY A 183 -10.34 8.22 8.68
C GLY A 183 -11.12 6.90 8.81
N THR A 184 -12.13 6.87 9.69
CA THR A 184 -12.99 5.71 9.93
C THR A 184 -14.41 5.94 9.41
N GLY A 185 -15.14 4.85 9.13
CA GLY A 185 -16.53 4.92 8.67
C GLY A 185 -16.67 5.64 7.33
N ILE A 186 -17.58 6.62 7.26
CA ILE A 186 -17.90 7.34 6.02
C ILE A 186 -16.70 8.13 5.47
N THR A 187 -15.82 8.64 6.35
CA THR A 187 -14.62 9.35 5.93
C THR A 187 -13.71 8.45 5.11
N LYS A 188 -13.52 7.18 5.50
CA LYS A 188 -12.72 6.18 4.76
C LYS A 188 -13.17 5.97 3.31
N VAL A 189 -14.46 6.16 3.01
CA VAL A 189 -15.01 6.02 1.65
C VAL A 189 -14.52 7.17 0.75
N PHE A 190 -14.30 8.35 1.32
CA PHE A 190 -13.78 9.54 0.63
C PHE A 190 -12.25 9.71 0.75
N GLN A 191 -11.63 8.95 1.66
CA GLN A 191 -10.25 9.13 2.12
C GLN A 191 -9.50 7.79 2.10
N ALA A 192 -9.52 7.10 0.96
CA ALA A 192 -8.68 5.93 0.74
C ALA A 192 -7.32 6.37 0.18
N THR A 193 -6.22 5.80 0.70
CA THR A 193 -4.91 5.97 0.07
C THR A 193 -5.00 5.54 -1.38
N THR A 194 -4.73 6.46 -2.29
CA THR A 194 -4.86 6.23 -3.74
C THR A 194 -3.48 6.21 -4.38
N PHE A 195 -3.28 5.30 -5.33
CA PHE A 195 -2.05 5.22 -6.12
C PHE A 195 -2.35 5.41 -7.60
N GLY A 196 -1.41 5.99 -8.35
CA GLY A 196 -1.56 6.23 -9.77
C GLY A 196 -0.24 6.28 -10.53
N GLU A 197 -0.33 6.01 -11.83
CA GLU A 197 0.74 6.27 -12.80
C GLU A 197 0.68 7.73 -13.25
N ILE A 198 1.82 8.35 -13.50
CA ILE A 198 1.86 9.69 -14.14
C ILE A 198 1.13 9.68 -15.49
N SER A 199 1.19 8.55 -16.21
CA SER A 199 0.50 8.39 -17.49
C SER A 199 -1.03 8.30 -17.39
N GLY A 200 -1.58 8.14 -16.17
CA GLY A 200 -3.01 7.86 -15.95
C GLY A 200 -3.45 6.44 -16.33
N LYS A 201 -2.56 5.62 -16.90
CA LYS A 201 -2.88 4.23 -17.29
C LYS A 201 -2.91 3.31 -16.08
N ILE A 202 -3.70 2.24 -16.17
CA ILE A 202 -3.69 1.15 -15.20
C ILE A 202 -2.71 0.07 -15.67
N THR A 203 -1.54 0.00 -15.04
CA THR A 203 -0.48 -0.97 -15.36
C THR A 203 -0.47 -2.17 -14.41
N ALA A 204 0.30 -3.22 -14.76
CA ALA A 204 0.48 -4.38 -13.88
C ALA A 204 1.13 -4.00 -12.55
N ARG A 205 2.17 -3.15 -12.57
CA ARG A 205 2.83 -2.66 -11.34
C ARG A 205 1.91 -1.85 -10.44
N LEU A 206 1.01 -1.04 -11.03
CA LEU A 206 0.03 -0.28 -10.26
C LEU A 206 -0.96 -1.21 -9.57
N LYS A 207 -1.44 -2.25 -10.27
CA LYS A 207 -2.31 -3.29 -9.68
C LYS A 207 -1.64 -4.00 -8.51
N LEU A 208 -0.35 -4.36 -8.65
CA LEU A 208 0.43 -4.97 -7.56
C LEU A 208 0.57 -4.02 -6.37
N LEU A 209 0.94 -2.76 -6.59
CA LEU A 209 1.02 -1.75 -5.54
C LEU A 209 -0.31 -1.59 -4.79
N ILE A 210 -1.43 -1.52 -5.51
CA ILE A 210 -2.77 -1.44 -4.92
C ILE A 210 -3.10 -2.73 -4.15
N TYR A 211 -2.70 -3.90 -4.63
CA TYR A 211 -2.89 -5.16 -3.92
C TYR A 211 -2.14 -5.17 -2.57
N TYR A 212 -0.87 -4.79 -2.57
CA TYR A 212 -0.07 -4.65 -1.35
C TYR A 212 -0.65 -3.58 -0.40
N GLY A 213 -1.13 -2.47 -0.97
CA GLY A 213 -1.89 -1.46 -0.23
C GLY A 213 -3.16 -2.03 0.41
N LYS A 214 -3.97 -2.79 -0.31
CA LYS A 214 -5.20 -3.39 0.25
C LYS A 214 -4.90 -4.45 1.33
N ALA A 215 -3.79 -5.16 1.20
CA ALA A 215 -3.34 -6.08 2.25
C ALA A 215 -3.06 -5.35 3.58
N TYR A 216 -2.52 -4.11 3.55
CA TYR A 216 -2.39 -3.28 4.76
C TYR A 216 -3.75 -3.00 5.43
N LEU A 217 -4.81 -2.77 4.64
CA LEU A 217 -6.15 -2.45 5.14
C LEU A 217 -6.89 -3.64 5.77
N ARG A 218 -6.47 -4.87 5.46
CA ARG A 218 -7.12 -6.12 5.89
C ARG A 218 -6.66 -6.61 7.26
N CYS A 219 -5.59 -6.07 7.83
CA CYS A 219 -5.07 -6.44 9.15
C CYS A 219 -5.98 -5.99 10.33
N LYS A 220 -7.30 -5.86 10.11
CA LYS A 220 -8.33 -5.49 11.10
C LYS A 220 -9.22 -6.67 11.54
N ARG A 221 -8.82 -7.92 11.32
CA ARG A 221 -9.54 -9.10 11.86
C ARG A 221 -8.58 -10.08 12.53
N GLY A 222 -8.39 -9.93 13.83
CA GLY A 222 -7.72 -10.91 14.69
C GLY A 222 -7.78 -10.51 16.16
N ASN A 223 -8.44 -11.34 16.96
CA ASN A 223 -8.51 -11.39 18.44
C ASN A 223 -9.42 -10.41 19.19
N GLY A 224 -10.74 -10.58 19.02
CA GLY A 224 -11.69 -10.46 20.13
C GLY A 224 -12.04 -11.86 20.62
N GLY A 225 -11.31 -12.36 21.61
CA GLY A 225 -11.66 -13.61 22.28
C GLY A 225 -12.93 -13.43 23.11
N ILE A 226 -14.02 -14.07 22.70
CA ILE A 226 -15.14 -14.33 23.59
C ILE A 226 -14.78 -15.64 24.30
N GLY A 227 -14.32 -15.50 25.54
CA GLY A 227 -14.24 -16.61 26.48
C GLY A 227 -15.64 -17.18 26.68
N SER A 228 -15.78 -18.47 26.41
CA SER A 228 -16.86 -19.30 26.91
C SER A 228 -16.75 -19.34 28.44
N SER A 229 -17.78 -18.90 29.14
CA SER A 229 -18.04 -19.28 30.52
C SER A 229 -19.52 -19.62 30.62
N ILE A 230 -19.78 -20.93 30.62
CA ILE A 230 -20.86 -21.53 31.40
C ILE A 230 -20.24 -21.85 32.75
#